data_AF-A0A7C0ZEM4-F1
#
_entry.id   AF-A0A7C0ZEM4-F1
#
_cell.length_a   1.000
_cell.length_b   1.000
_cell.length_c   1.000
_cell.angle_alpha   90.00
_cell.angle_beta   90.00
_cell.angle_gamma   90.00
#
_symmetry.space_group_name_H-M   'P 1'
#
loop_
_entity.id
_entity.type
_entity.pdbx_description
1 polymer ?
#
loop_
_entity_poly.entity_id
_entity_poly.type
_entity_poly.pdbx_seq_one_letter_code
_entity_poly.pdbx_strand_id
1 'polypeptide(L)' 'VLNNDPGSGVVRHADAGYDIAIDTAKKKGIWMPMLK' A
#
# COMPACT_ATOMS: atom_id res chain seq x y z
N VAL A 1 5.93 6.65 13.64
CA VAL A 1 6.36 7.39 12.43
C VAL A 1 6.92 6.45 11.36
N LEU A 2 7.87 5.57 11.70
CA LEU A 2 8.60 4.73 10.75
C LEU A 2 7.78 3.65 10.00
N ASN A 3 6.53 3.41 10.36
CA ASN A 3 5.65 2.48 9.63
C ASN A 3 4.68 3.22 8.67
N ASN A 4 4.26 4.44 9.03
CA ASN A 4 3.30 5.20 8.23
C ASN A 4 3.97 5.87 7.04
N ASP A 5 5.21 6.35 7.22
CA ASP A 5 6.00 6.97 6.15
C ASP A 5 6.26 6.01 4.97
N PRO A 6 6.79 4.79 5.17
CA PRO A 6 6.89 3.81 4.09
C PRO A 6 5.52 3.29 3.63
N GLY A 7 4.54 3.19 4.54
CA GLY A 7 3.18 2.76 4.21
C GLY A 7 2.52 3.68 3.18
N SER A 8 2.65 5.00 3.32
CA SER A 8 2.16 5.99 2.37
C SER A 8 2.78 5.80 0.97
N GLY A 9 4.07 5.48 0.89
CA GLY A 9 4.74 5.14 -0.36
C GLY A 9 4.14 3.92 -1.05
N VAL A 10 3.87 2.84 -0.29
CA VAL A 10 3.22 1.62 -0.82
C VAL A 10 1.81 1.94 -1.32
N VAL A 11 1.03 2.70 -0.55
CA VAL A 11 -0.33 3.14 -0.94
C VAL A 11 -0.30 3.90 -2.27
N ARG A 12 0.65 4.84 -2.45
CA ARG A 12 0.79 5.62 -3.69
C ARG A 12 1.07 4.76 -4.92
N HIS A 13 1.93 3.75 -4.79
CA HIS A 13 2.24 2.86 -5.92
C HIS A 13 1.10 1.87 -6.18
N ALA A 14 0.40 1.42 -5.14
CA ALA A 14 -0.78 0.57 -5.29
C ALA A 14 -1.93 1.32 -5.98
N ASP A 15 -2.14 2.60 -5.67
CA ASP A 15 -3.13 3.48 -6.31
C ASP A 15 -2.81 3.71 -7.81
N ALA A 16 -1.52 3.79 -8.17
CA ALA A 16 -1.07 3.85 -9.56
C ALA A 16 -1.20 2.51 -10.32
N GLY A 17 -1.62 1.43 -9.67
CA GLY A 17 -1.86 0.12 -10.30
C GLY A 17 -0.63 -0.81 -10.36
N TYR A 18 0.41 -0.56 -9.55
CA TYR A 18 1.54 -1.50 -9.48
C TYR A 18 1.17 -2.75 -8.69
N ASP A 19 1.13 -3.91 -9.37
CA ASP A 19 0.76 -5.20 -8.76
C ASP A 19 1.59 -5.56 -7.53
N ILE A 20 2.89 -5.28 -7.57
CA ILE A 20 3.81 -5.55 -6.44
C ILE A 20 3.45 -4.72 -5.20
N ALA A 21 2.95 -3.50 -5.39
CA ALA A 21 2.56 -2.62 -4.30
C ALA A 21 1.20 -3.04 -3.72
N ILE A 22 0.28 -3.46 -4.58
CA ILE A 22 -1.02 -4.05 -4.17
C ILE A 22 -0.80 -5.31 -3.33
N ASP A 23 0.07 -6.21 -3.79
CA ASP A 23 0.43 -7.43 -3.06
C ASP A 23 1.12 -7.10 -1.72
N THR A 24 2.02 -6.11 -1.72
CA THR A 24 2.69 -5.64 -0.49
C THR A 24 1.67 -5.06 0.50
N ALA A 25 0.72 -4.25 0.04
CA ALA A 25 -0.34 -3.69 0.87
C ALA A 25 -1.19 -4.79 1.51
N LYS A 26 -1.57 -5.82 0.74
CA LYS A 26 -2.31 -7.00 1.25
C LYS A 26 -1.51 -7.81 2.27
N LYS A 27 -0.25 -8.14 1.95
CA LYS A 27 0.63 -8.93 2.83
C LYS A 27 0.96 -8.24 4.15
N LYS A 28 1.06 -6.91 4.14
CA LYS A 28 1.39 -6.11 5.32
C LYS A 28 0.17 -5.55 6.04
N GLY A 29 -1.04 -5.82 5.55
CA GLY A 29 -2.27 -5.33 6.16
C GLY A 29 -2.40 -3.80 6.13
N ILE A 30 -1.85 -3.16 5.11
CA ILE A 30 -1.97 -1.70 4.94
C ILE A 30 -3.40 -1.39 4.54
N TRP A 31 -4.09 -0.60 5.37
CA TRP A 31 -5.47 -0.23 5.09
C TRP A 31 -5.56 0.76 3.92
N MET A 32 -6.31 0.38 2.89
CA MET A 32 -6.59 1.20 1.71
C MET A 32 -8.09 1.10 1.35
N PRO A 33 -8.90 2.16 1.54
CA PRO A 33 -10.34 2.11 1.29
C PRO A 33 -10.74 1.72 -0.14
N MET A 34 -9.90 2.07 -1.12
CA MET A 34 -10.15 1.84 -2.55
C MET A 34 -9.69 0.45 -3.03
N LEU A 35 -8.87 -0.23 -2.23
CA LEU A 35 -8.34 -1.56 -2.54
C LEU A 35 -9.28 -2.61 -1.93
N LYS A 36 -10.10 -3.25 -2.76
CA LYS A 36 -10.96 -4.37 -2.35
C LYS A 36 -10.17 -5.67 -2.12
#